data_AF-A0AA45C4N9-F1
#
_entry.id   AF-A0AA45C4N9-F1
#
_cell.length_a   1.000
_cell.length_b   1.000
_cell.length_c   1.000
_cell.angle_alpha   90.00
_cell.angle_beta   90.00
_cell.angle_gamma   90.00
#
_symmetry.space_group_name_H-M   'P 1'
#
loop_
_entity.id
_entity.type
_entity.pdbx_description
1 polymer ?
#
loop_
_entity_poly.entity_id
_entity_poly.type
_entity_poly.pdbx_seq_one_letter_code
_entity_poly.pdbx_strand_id
1 'polypeptide(L)' 'MNKEELLKRKRILEIEKNAIEKYMGPHEHDESLKEEWERLTTELEKIEKEL' A
#
# COMPACT_ATOMS: atom_id res chain seq x y z
N MET A 1 -5.86 10.65 -13.55
CA MET A 1 -4.73 9.77 -13.92
C MET A 1 -5.15 8.94 -15.12
N ASN A 2 -4.25 8.69 -16.06
CA ASN A 2 -4.50 7.72 -17.11
C ASN A 2 -4.30 6.29 -16.59
N LYS A 3 -4.78 5.28 -17.35
CA LYS A 3 -4.69 3.87 -16.96
C LYS A 3 -3.24 3.41 -16.69
N GLU A 4 -2.27 3.88 -17.47
CA GLU A 4 -0.85 3.56 -17.26
C GLU A 4 -0.30 4.14 -15.95
N GLU A 5 -0.69 5.36 -15.59
CA GLU A 5 -0.32 6.00 -14.33
C GLU A 5 -0.92 5.27 -13.13
N LEU A 6 -2.19 4.86 -13.23
CA LEU A 6 -2.86 4.03 -12.22
C LEU A 6 -2.12 2.71 -12.00
N LEU A 7 -1.73 2.02 -13.08
CA LEU A 7 -0.97 0.76 -13.01
C LEU A 7 0.43 0.96 -12.41
N LYS A 8 1.14 2.03 -12.79
CA LYS A 8 2.44 2.37 -12.20
C LYS A 8 2.30 2.67 -10.71
N ARG A 9 1.29 3.45 -10.31
CA ARG A 9 1.03 3.78 -8.91
C ARG A 9 0.65 2.54 -8.11
N LYS A 10 -0.21 1.67 -8.63
CA LYS A 10 -0.57 0.38 -8.02
C LYS A 10 0.67 -0.43 -7.69
N ARG A 11 1.57 -0.61 -8.66
CA ARG A 11 2.80 -1.39 -8.49
C ARG A 11 3.71 -0.81 -7.41
N ILE A 12 3.83 0.51 -7.32
CA ILE A 12 4.63 1.16 -6.27
C ILE A 12 4.04 0.87 -4.89
N LEU A 13 2.72 1.05 -4.74
CA LEU A 13 2.02 0.81 -3.47
C LEU A 13 2.08 -0.66 -3.04
N GLU A 14 2.02 -1.61 -3.97
CA GLU A 14 2.20 -3.05 -3.69
C GLU A 14 3.61 -3.37 -3.18
N ILE A 15 4.64 -2.68 -3.68
CA ILE A 15 6.01 -2.82 -3.21
C ILE A 15 6.16 -2.24 -1.80
N GLU A 16 5.61 -1.05 -1.56
CA GLU A 16 5.61 -0.41 -0.24
C GLU A 16 4.87 -1.26 0.79
N LYS A 17 3.70 -1.79 0.43
CA LYS A 17 2.91 -2.66 1.30
C LYS A 17 3.68 -3.94 1.64
N ASN A 18 4.27 -4.62 0.66
CA ASN A 18 5.14 -5.78 0.91
C ASN A 18 6.35 -5.47 1.81
N ALA A 19 6.91 -4.26 1.71
CA ALA A 19 8.00 -3.85 2.58
C ALA A 19 7.50 -3.73 4.02
N ILE A 20 6.38 -3.03 4.24
CA ILE A 20 5.76 -2.90 5.56
C ILE A 20 5.40 -4.26 6.15
N GLU A 21 4.87 -5.21 5.35
CA GLU A 21 4.55 -6.57 5.83
C GLU A 21 5.77 -7.25 6.46
N LYS A 22 6.93 -7.12 5.81
CA LYS A 22 8.19 -7.70 6.29
C LYS A 22 8.68 -7.04 7.57
N TYR A 23 8.42 -5.74 7.75
CA TYR A 23 8.80 -5.00 8.95
C TYR A 23 7.77 -5.13 10.09
N MET A 24 6.49 -5.33 9.79
CA MET A 24 5.45 -5.54 10.80
C MET A 24 5.65 -6.82 11.60
N GLY A 25 6.26 -7.88 11.05
CA GLY A 25 6.56 -9.08 11.85
C GLY A 25 7.41 -8.77 13.10
N PRO A 26 8.59 -8.15 12.95
CA PRO A 26 9.40 -7.70 14.09
C PRO A 26 8.80 -6.55 14.92
N HIS A 27 7.84 -5.81 14.37
CA HIS A 27 7.30 -4.56 14.94
C HIS A 27 5.77 -4.57 15.00
N GLU A 28 5.14 -5.71 15.34
CA GLU A 28 3.69 -5.93 15.21
C GLU A 28 2.83 -4.98 16.07
N HIS A 29 3.45 -4.37 17.09
CA HIS A 29 2.84 -3.38 17.98
C HIS A 29 3.15 -1.93 17.62
N ASP A 30 3.82 -1.67 16.50
CA ASP A 30 4.09 -0.33 16.01
C ASP A 30 2.82 0.25 15.36
N GLU A 31 2.15 1.16 16.08
CA GLU A 31 0.95 1.84 15.61
C GLU A 31 1.19 2.60 14.30
N SER A 32 2.40 3.13 14.07
CA SER A 32 2.73 3.85 12.84
C SER A 32 2.81 2.92 11.63
N LEU A 33 3.35 1.69 11.80
CA LEU A 33 3.35 0.70 10.73
C LEU A 33 1.92 0.23 10.38
N LYS A 34 1.06 0.12 11.40
CA LYS A 34 -0.36 -0.22 11.20
C LYS A 34 -1.10 0.88 10.43
N GLU A 35 -0.94 2.15 10.82
CA GLU A 35 -1.55 3.28 10.12
C GLU A 35 -1.10 3.36 8.66
N GLU A 36 0.20 3.22 8.41
CA GLU A 36 0.75 3.25 7.04
C GLU A 36 0.24 2.06 6.21
N TRP A 37 0.12 0.86 6.80
CA TRP A 37 -0.48 -0.31 6.14
C TRP A 37 -1.94 -0.08 5.74
N GLU A 38 -2.75 0.47 6.64
CA GLU A 38 -4.16 0.79 6.38
C GLU A 38 -4.28 1.88 5.30
N ARG A 39 -3.41 2.88 5.30
CA ARG A 39 -3.34 3.91 4.25
C ARG A 39 -3.05 3.30 2.89
N LEU A 40 -2.00 2.49 2.77
CA LEU A 40 -1.62 1.83 1.52
C LEU A 40 -2.72 0.91 1.01
N THR A 41 -3.37 0.16 1.90
CA THR A 41 -4.48 -0.72 1.55
C THR A 41 -5.66 0.07 0.98
N THR A 42 -6.01 1.18 1.62
CA THR A 42 -7.10 2.06 1.16
C THR A 42 -6.77 2.70 -0.19
N GLU A 43 -5.52 3.11 -0.41
CA GLU A 43 -5.09 3.72 -1.69
C GLU A 43 -5.11 2.69 -2.83
N LEU A 44 -4.68 1.44 -2.56
CA LEU A 44 -4.77 0.34 -3.52
C LEU A 44 -6.22 0.04 -3.92
N GLU A 45 -7.15 -0.03 -2.95
CA GLU A 45 -8.57 -0.25 -3.25
C GLU A 45 -9.18 0.87 -4.11
N LYS A 46 -8.77 2.12 -3.89
CA LYS A 46 -9.22 3.25 -4.72
C LYS A 46 -8.72 3.10 -6.15
N ILE A 47 -7.45 2.77 -6.32
CA ILE A 47 -6.85 2.55 -7.64
C ILE A 47 -7.52 1.38 -8.37
N GLU A 48 -7.85 0.30 -7.66
CA GLU A 48 -8.59 -0.83 -8.26
C GLU A 48 -10.01 -0.47 -8.69
N LYS A 49 -10.68 0.45 -7.98
CA LYS A 49 -12.00 0.95 -8.38
C LYS A 49 -11.94 1.90 -9.59
N GLU A 50 -10.81 2.59 -9.77
CA GLU A 50 -10.60 3.54 -10.87
C GLU A 50 -10.03 2.89 -12.15
N LEU A 51 -9.49 1.66 -12.06
CA LEU A 51 -8.92 0.88 -13.16
C LEU A 51 -9.97 0.17 -14.02
#